data_AF-A0A5B8N4F4-F1
#
_entry.id   AF-A0A5B8N4F4-F1
#
_cell.length_a   1.000
_cell.length_b   1.000
_cell.length_c   1.000
_cell.angle_alpha   90.00
_cell.angle_beta   90.00
_cell.angle_gamma   90.00
#
_symmetry.space_group_name_H-M   'P 1'
#
loop_
_entity.id
_entity.type
_entity.pdbx_description
1 polymer ?
#
loop_
_entity_poly.entity_id
_entity_poly.type
_entity_poly.pdbx_seq_one_letter_code
_entity_poly.pdbx_strand_id
1 'polypeptide(L)'
;MKASIMLRAALALAAASAFATQAGAAGKPDGKAVYDSTCVACHGTGAAGAPKLGDSAAWEPRIKTGKAALYASATKGKGIMPPRGGNAKLSDAEVQAAVDYLVSQADGKSSKAAEPAAAPAAVAAATHPAAFSPSINNFNRLLRAPGKYNRPQAEDGIHDPENDGTVSLQPPAAAFDSLVKNGYGNHVDWVKSLNEDKINPRFDRNDPNAKPMVMDLNIVREVKGSMPDVVYPHKQHTQWLDCSNCHPAIFVPQKGANQISMAAILLGQKCGVCHGKVAFPVAECRRCHSKSKALPANAAAKP
;
A
#
# COMPACT_ATOMS: atom_id res chain seq x y z
N MET A 1 18.04 -68.76 34.37
CA MET A 1 17.12 -68.04 33.45
C MET A 1 17.87 -66.84 32.86
N LYS A 2 18.04 -66.84 31.53
CA LYS A 2 18.20 -65.71 30.57
C LYS A 2 19.11 -64.54 30.99
N ALA A 3 20.39 -64.44 30.58
CA ALA A 3 20.92 -64.12 29.25
C ALA A 3 20.42 -62.78 28.65
N SER A 4 21.28 -61.77 28.69
CA SER A 4 21.20 -60.46 28.00
C SER A 4 22.63 -59.86 28.05
N ILE A 5 23.27 -59.30 27.02
CA ILE A 5 22.93 -58.93 25.65
C ILE A 5 24.24 -58.95 24.86
N MET A 6 24.15 -59.31 23.58
CA MET A 6 25.26 -59.45 22.66
C MET A 6 25.89 -58.12 22.22
N LEU A 7 27.21 -58.22 22.08
CA LEU A 7 28.15 -57.49 21.23
C LEU A 7 27.62 -57.18 19.80
N ARG A 8 27.93 -55.97 19.29
CA ARG A 8 28.35 -55.65 17.90
C ARG A 8 28.58 -54.13 17.75
N ALA A 9 29.82 -53.67 17.75
CA ALA A 9 30.75 -53.58 16.62
C ALA A 9 30.42 -52.38 15.69
N ALA A 10 31.24 -51.35 15.81
CA ALA A 10 31.32 -50.20 14.91
C ALA A 10 31.95 -50.61 13.57
N LEU A 11 31.43 -50.08 12.46
CA LEU A 11 32.23 -49.81 11.27
C LEU A 11 31.61 -48.64 10.51
N ALA A 12 32.35 -47.53 10.50
CA ALA A 12 32.04 -46.33 9.75
C ALA A 12 32.36 -46.54 8.26
N LEU A 13 31.45 -46.10 7.39
CA LEU A 13 31.75 -45.86 5.97
C LEU A 13 31.30 -44.43 5.65
N ALA A 14 32.30 -43.57 5.43
CA ALA A 14 32.13 -42.17 5.06
C ALA A 14 31.65 -42.06 3.61
N ALA A 15 30.44 -41.52 3.41
CA ALA A 15 29.99 -41.03 2.12
C ALA A 15 30.19 -39.51 2.08
N ALA A 16 31.28 -39.08 1.45
CA ALA A 16 31.51 -37.67 1.14
C ALA A 16 30.59 -37.27 -0.03
N SER A 17 29.44 -36.68 0.28
CA SER A 17 28.61 -36.02 -0.73
C SER A 17 29.26 -34.70 -1.13
N ALA A 18 29.81 -34.66 -2.34
CA ALA A 18 30.23 -33.43 -3.01
C ALA A 18 28.99 -32.56 -3.27
N PHE A 19 28.72 -31.61 -2.38
CA PHE A 19 27.84 -30.49 -2.69
C PHE A 19 28.60 -29.54 -3.62
N ALA A 20 28.36 -29.68 -4.92
CA ALA A 20 28.66 -28.62 -5.87
C ALA A 20 27.81 -27.41 -5.50
N THR A 21 28.44 -26.39 -4.92
CA THR A 21 27.85 -25.07 -4.74
C THR A 21 27.57 -24.49 -6.12
N GLN A 22 26.30 -24.55 -6.50
CA GLN A 22 25.79 -23.81 -7.65
C GLN A 22 25.84 -22.32 -7.27
N ALA A 23 26.92 -21.65 -7.65
CA ALA A 23 26.97 -20.20 -7.68
C ALA A 23 25.92 -19.72 -8.68
N GLY A 24 24.71 -19.46 -8.19
CA GLY A 24 23.68 -18.78 -8.96
C GLY A 24 24.23 -17.45 -9.42
N ALA A 25 24.23 -17.23 -10.73
CA ALA A 25 24.48 -15.93 -11.31
C ALA A 25 23.50 -14.93 -10.68
N ALA A 26 24.00 -14.11 -9.75
CA ALA A 26 23.24 -13.02 -9.19
C ALA A 26 22.87 -12.10 -10.35
N GLY A 27 21.59 -12.05 -10.71
CA GLY A 27 21.08 -11.10 -11.69
C GLY A 27 21.50 -9.69 -11.30
N LYS A 28 21.71 -8.84 -12.31
CA LYS A 28 22.08 -7.43 -12.09
C LYS A 28 21.14 -6.81 -11.04
N PRO A 29 21.65 -6.09 -10.03
CA PRO A 29 20.82 -5.51 -8.97
C PRO A 29 19.72 -4.64 -9.57
N ASP A 30 18.48 -4.85 -9.12
CA ASP A 30 17.35 -4.01 -9.52
C ASP A 30 17.41 -2.67 -8.78
N GLY A 31 17.97 -1.67 -9.45
CA GLY A 31 18.11 -0.32 -8.92
C GLY A 31 16.79 0.33 -8.53
N LYS A 32 15.69 -0.01 -9.22
CA LYS A 32 14.36 0.51 -8.86
C LYS A 32 13.88 -0.12 -7.55
N ALA A 33 14.08 -1.41 -7.36
CA ALA A 33 13.71 -2.09 -6.11
C ALA A 33 14.51 -1.54 -4.90
N VAL A 34 15.81 -1.28 -5.09
CA VAL A 34 16.65 -0.65 -4.04
C VAL A 34 16.18 0.78 -3.76
N TYR A 35 15.85 1.55 -4.81
CA TYR A 35 15.28 2.88 -4.65
C TYR A 35 13.96 2.86 -3.86
N ASP A 36 13.01 2.02 -4.25
CA ASP A 36 11.68 1.91 -3.64
C ASP A 36 11.74 1.47 -2.18
N SER A 37 12.74 0.64 -1.82
CA SER A 37 12.88 0.12 -0.45
C SER A 37 13.64 1.05 0.50
N THR A 38 14.64 1.79 0.01
CA THR A 38 15.58 2.54 0.86
C THR A 38 15.62 4.04 0.51
N CYS A 39 15.71 4.39 -0.76
CA CYS A 39 16.04 5.76 -1.18
C CYS A 39 14.81 6.69 -1.27
N VAL A 40 13.63 6.13 -1.56
CA VAL A 40 12.38 6.87 -1.80
C VAL A 40 11.91 7.69 -0.59
N ALA A 41 12.27 7.26 0.64
CA ALA A 41 11.88 7.95 1.87
C ALA A 41 12.30 9.43 1.87
N CYS A 42 13.46 9.74 1.28
CA CYS A 42 13.94 11.11 1.14
C CYS A 42 13.85 11.62 -0.30
N HIS A 43 14.25 10.81 -1.28
CA HIS A 43 14.29 11.24 -2.69
C HIS A 43 12.92 11.23 -3.38
N GLY A 44 11.87 10.66 -2.78
CA GLY A 44 10.51 10.71 -3.32
C GLY A 44 9.82 12.05 -3.07
N THR A 45 9.98 12.60 -1.87
CA THR A 45 9.32 13.85 -1.44
C THR A 45 10.28 15.05 -1.37
N GLY A 46 11.58 14.80 -1.49
CA GLY A 46 12.63 15.81 -1.28
C GLY A 46 12.86 16.16 0.18
N ALA A 47 12.63 15.20 1.09
CA ALA A 47 12.79 15.39 2.52
C ALA A 47 14.22 15.89 2.84
N ALA A 48 14.31 16.82 3.79
CA ALA A 48 15.57 17.47 4.18
C ALA A 48 16.39 18.07 3.02
N GLY A 49 15.71 18.47 1.92
CA GLY A 49 16.37 19.04 0.75
C GLY A 49 16.99 18.00 -0.21
N ALA A 50 16.61 16.73 -0.09
CA ALA A 50 17.04 15.70 -1.03
C ALA A 50 16.57 16.00 -2.46
N PRO A 51 17.40 15.76 -3.50
CA PRO A 51 16.98 15.94 -4.89
C PRO A 51 15.88 14.93 -5.24
N LYS A 52 14.72 15.44 -5.66
CA LYS A 52 13.52 14.63 -5.95
C LYS A 52 13.73 13.76 -7.19
N LEU A 53 13.21 12.54 -7.17
CA LEU A 53 13.19 11.67 -8.35
C LEU A 53 12.48 12.40 -9.51
N GLY A 54 13.11 12.42 -10.69
CA GLY A 54 12.56 13.06 -11.88
C GLY A 54 12.70 14.59 -11.93
N ASP A 55 13.29 15.23 -10.92
CA ASP A 55 13.57 16.67 -10.94
C ASP A 55 14.84 16.96 -11.75
N SER A 56 14.70 17.08 -13.07
CA SER A 56 15.84 17.32 -13.97
C SER A 56 16.66 18.55 -13.56
N ALA A 57 16.03 19.62 -13.06
CA ALA A 57 16.73 20.84 -12.65
C ALA A 57 17.61 20.62 -11.42
N ALA A 58 17.13 19.83 -10.45
CA ALA A 58 17.93 19.46 -9.29
C ALA A 58 19.07 18.47 -9.64
N TRP A 59 18.85 17.58 -10.61
CA TRP A 59 19.80 16.53 -10.96
C TRP A 59 20.86 16.94 -11.98
N GLU A 60 20.58 17.88 -12.89
CA GLU A 60 21.53 18.33 -13.92
C GLU A 60 22.92 18.73 -13.36
N PRO A 61 23.05 19.61 -12.34
CA PRO A 61 24.37 19.96 -11.79
C PRO A 61 25.06 18.78 -11.10
N ARG A 62 24.30 17.80 -10.62
CA ARG A 62 24.84 16.60 -9.94
C ARG A 62 25.35 15.60 -10.97
N ILE A 63 24.62 15.40 -12.06
CA ILE A 63 25.00 14.50 -13.15
C ILE A 63 26.29 14.99 -13.83
N LYS A 64 26.49 16.31 -13.94
CA LYS A 64 27.74 16.93 -14.41
C LYS A 64 28.98 16.56 -13.58
N THR A 65 28.82 16.14 -12.32
CA THR A 65 29.96 15.67 -11.49
C THR A 65 30.43 14.26 -11.86
N GLY A 66 29.66 13.54 -12.68
CA GLY A 66 29.96 12.19 -13.13
C GLY A 66 29.45 11.10 -12.19
N LYS A 67 29.14 9.94 -12.77
CA LYS A 67 28.56 8.80 -12.05
C LYS A 67 29.42 8.30 -10.88
N ALA A 68 30.74 8.27 -11.04
CA ALA A 68 31.66 7.84 -9.98
C ALA A 68 31.56 8.70 -8.72
N ALA A 69 31.39 10.02 -8.87
CA ALA A 69 31.22 10.94 -7.74
C ALA A 69 29.86 10.76 -7.06
N LEU A 70 28.81 10.48 -7.83
CA LEU A 70 27.48 10.17 -7.30
C LEU A 70 27.48 8.85 -6.52
N TYR A 71 28.11 7.81 -7.05
CA TYR A 71 28.26 6.53 -6.36
C TYR A 71 29.04 6.69 -5.06
N ALA A 72 30.18 7.41 -5.08
CA ALA A 72 30.97 7.65 -3.88
C ALA A 72 30.16 8.41 -2.81
N SER A 73 29.40 9.43 -3.22
CA SER A 73 28.52 10.19 -2.32
C SER A 73 27.42 9.31 -1.72
N ALA A 74 26.82 8.42 -2.51
CA ALA A 74 25.76 7.52 -2.04
C ALA A 74 26.28 6.42 -1.11
N THR A 75 27.45 5.84 -1.41
CA THR A 75 28.05 4.79 -0.58
C THR A 75 28.60 5.34 0.73
N LYS A 76 29.31 6.47 0.70
CA LYS A 76 29.96 7.05 1.89
C LYS A 76 29.06 8.01 2.67
N GLY A 77 27.94 8.45 2.08
CA GLY A 77 27.11 9.52 2.62
C GLY A 77 27.68 10.91 2.30
N LYS A 78 26.82 11.92 2.31
CA LYS A 78 27.19 13.31 2.05
C LYS A 78 26.19 14.27 2.69
N GLY A 79 26.66 15.11 3.61
CA GLY A 79 25.81 16.02 4.36
C GLY A 79 24.77 15.26 5.18
N ILE A 80 23.48 15.54 4.95
CA ILE A 80 22.36 14.87 5.63
C ILE A 80 22.07 13.48 5.03
N MET A 81 22.60 13.17 3.84
CA MET A 81 22.44 11.84 3.23
C MET A 81 23.32 10.81 3.96
N PRO A 82 22.75 9.81 4.66
CA PRO A 82 23.52 8.80 5.37
C PRO A 82 24.26 7.86 4.41
N PRO A 83 25.37 7.21 4.86
CA PRO A 83 26.05 6.18 4.09
C PRO A 83 25.08 5.07 3.63
N ARG A 84 25.17 4.68 2.36
CA ARG A 84 24.28 3.69 1.71
C ARG A 84 22.78 3.97 1.91
N GLY A 85 22.39 5.24 1.99
CA GLY A 85 20.99 5.62 2.22
C GLY A 85 20.44 5.18 3.58
N GLY A 86 21.32 4.91 4.57
CA GLY A 86 20.92 4.50 5.92
C GLY A 86 20.72 2.99 6.05
N ASN A 87 20.89 2.23 4.97
CA ASN A 87 20.78 0.77 4.98
C ASN A 87 22.16 0.12 4.82
N ALA A 88 22.78 -0.22 5.95
CA ALA A 88 24.10 -0.85 5.97
C ALA A 88 24.16 -2.24 5.31
N LYS A 89 23.01 -2.85 4.98
CA LYS A 89 22.92 -4.17 4.34
C LYS A 89 23.07 -4.12 2.81
N LEU A 90 22.94 -2.95 2.20
CA LEU A 90 23.09 -2.81 0.75
C LEU A 90 24.56 -3.00 0.34
N SER A 91 24.77 -3.80 -0.69
CA SER A 91 26.04 -3.89 -1.39
C SER A 91 26.31 -2.62 -2.21
N ASP A 92 27.58 -2.37 -2.54
CA ASP A 92 27.94 -1.21 -3.36
C ASP A 92 27.32 -1.29 -4.76
N ALA A 93 27.13 -2.50 -5.30
CA ALA A 93 26.47 -2.73 -6.59
C ALA A 93 24.97 -2.38 -6.55
N GLU A 94 24.28 -2.67 -5.44
CA GLU A 94 22.88 -2.27 -5.24
C GLU A 94 22.74 -0.75 -5.10
N VAL A 95 23.65 -0.10 -4.38
CA VAL A 95 23.68 1.37 -4.26
C VAL A 95 23.94 2.02 -5.61
N GLN A 96 24.88 1.51 -6.40
CA GLN A 96 25.17 2.01 -7.75
C GLN A 96 23.96 1.86 -8.68
N ALA A 97 23.28 0.71 -8.64
CA ALA A 97 22.08 0.48 -9.43
C ALA A 97 20.94 1.46 -9.05
N ALA A 98 20.77 1.76 -7.76
CA ALA A 98 19.79 2.75 -7.31
C ALA A 98 20.12 4.18 -7.78
N VAL A 99 21.41 4.55 -7.76
CA VAL A 99 21.87 5.84 -8.30
C VAL A 99 21.63 5.92 -9.81
N ASP A 100 21.89 4.84 -10.55
CA ASP A 100 21.59 4.78 -11.99
C ASP A 100 20.10 4.95 -12.26
N TYR A 101 19.24 4.33 -11.46
CA TYR A 101 17.79 4.51 -11.56
C TYR A 101 17.41 5.98 -11.34
N LEU A 102 17.89 6.61 -10.27
CA LEU A 102 17.64 8.02 -9.95
C LEU A 102 18.04 8.96 -11.08
N VAL A 103 19.25 8.77 -11.63
CA VAL A 103 19.78 9.54 -12.76
C VAL A 103 18.93 9.30 -14.02
N SER A 104 18.57 8.05 -14.31
CA SER A 104 17.76 7.70 -15.50
C SER A 104 16.38 8.34 -15.50
N GLN A 105 15.76 8.50 -14.32
CA GLN A 105 14.46 9.16 -14.21
C GLN A 105 14.57 10.69 -14.36
N ALA A 106 15.74 11.26 -14.05
CA ALA A 106 15.99 12.69 -14.14
C ALA A 106 16.47 13.14 -15.53
N ASP A 107 17.16 12.28 -16.27
CA ASP A 107 17.75 12.62 -17.57
C ASP A 107 16.79 12.54 -18.76
N GLY A 108 15.59 11.95 -18.61
CA GLY A 108 14.56 11.86 -19.66
C GLY A 108 14.97 11.12 -20.95
N LYS A 109 16.23 10.71 -21.08
CA LYS A 109 16.84 10.07 -22.25
C LYS A 109 17.08 8.60 -21.99
N SER A 110 16.00 7.82 -21.83
CA SER A 110 16.03 6.34 -21.96
C SER A 110 14.63 5.73 -22.18
N SER A 111 13.66 6.47 -22.72
CA SER A 111 12.50 5.85 -23.37
C SER A 111 12.80 5.64 -24.86
N LYS A 112 13.64 4.65 -25.18
CA LYS A 112 13.70 4.11 -26.54
C LYS A 112 13.79 2.60 -26.47
N ALA A 113 12.62 1.97 -26.41
CA ALA A 113 12.40 0.61 -26.88
C ALA A 113 11.24 0.66 -27.87
N ALA A 114 11.48 0.01 -29.00
CA ALA A 114 10.68 0.02 -30.20
C ALA A 114 9.30 -0.62 -30.03
N GLU A 115 8.39 -0.21 -30.89
CA GLU A 115 7.11 -0.83 -31.21
C GLU A 115 7.26 -1.58 -32.57
N PRO A 116 6.37 -2.50 -32.98
CA PRO A 116 5.83 -3.68 -32.30
C PRO A 116 6.15 -4.98 -33.08
N ALA A 117 6.05 -6.15 -32.43
CA ALA A 117 5.84 -7.40 -33.17
C ALA A 117 4.97 -8.38 -32.36
N ALA A 118 3.81 -8.65 -32.95
CA ALA A 118 2.99 -9.88 -32.92
C ALA A 118 2.77 -10.61 -31.58
N ALA A 119 1.49 -10.76 -31.23
CA ALA A 119 1.01 -11.76 -30.29
C ALA A 119 1.50 -13.17 -30.66
N PRO A 120 1.69 -14.04 -29.65
CA PRO A 120 0.81 -15.20 -29.61
C PRO A 120 0.31 -15.57 -28.21
N ALA A 121 -0.87 -16.20 -28.25
CA ALA A 121 -1.37 -17.32 -27.45
C ALA A 121 -1.16 -17.36 -25.92
N ALA A 122 -2.28 -17.51 -25.23
CA ALA A 122 -2.36 -18.03 -23.87
C ALA A 122 -1.66 -19.40 -23.74
N VAL A 123 -0.76 -19.57 -22.77
CA VAL A 123 -0.98 -20.33 -21.52
C VAL A 123 0.28 -20.28 -20.63
N ALA A 124 0.06 -20.64 -19.36
CA ALA A 124 1.01 -21.07 -18.33
C ALA A 124 1.48 -19.99 -17.35
N ALA A 125 0.86 -20.06 -16.17
CA ALA A 125 1.38 -19.52 -14.93
C ALA A 125 2.82 -20.01 -14.68
N ALA A 126 3.74 -19.06 -14.50
CA ALA A 126 5.06 -19.31 -13.95
C ALA A 126 5.37 -18.23 -12.90
N THR A 127 5.18 -18.62 -11.64
CA THR A 127 5.97 -18.30 -10.44
C THR A 127 6.77 -17.00 -10.43
N HIS A 128 6.26 -16.02 -9.68
CA HIS A 128 7.05 -14.88 -9.18
C HIS A 128 8.08 -15.35 -8.14
N PRO A 129 9.37 -14.94 -8.22
CA PRO A 129 10.27 -15.03 -7.08
C PRO A 129 9.90 -13.97 -6.04
N ALA A 130 9.80 -14.41 -4.79
CA ALA A 130 9.40 -13.61 -3.64
C ALA A 130 10.51 -12.66 -3.18
N ALA A 131 10.25 -11.35 -3.15
CA ALA A 131 10.87 -10.38 -2.24
C ALA A 131 10.21 -8.98 -2.29
N PHE A 132 8.88 -8.93 -2.21
CA PHE A 132 8.23 -8.05 -1.25
C PHE A 132 7.34 -8.99 -0.46
N SER A 133 7.38 -8.96 0.86
CA SER A 133 6.11 -9.17 1.55
C SER A 133 5.50 -7.77 1.56
N PRO A 134 4.64 -7.37 0.59
CA PRO A 134 3.64 -6.40 0.96
C PRO A 134 2.93 -7.13 2.10
N SER A 135 3.00 -6.64 3.33
CA SER A 135 2.32 -7.34 4.41
C SER A 135 0.87 -7.47 3.96
N ILE A 136 0.49 -8.66 3.47
CA ILE A 136 -0.86 -8.92 3.02
C ILE A 136 -1.66 -8.56 4.24
N ASN A 137 -2.62 -7.65 4.06
CA ASN A 137 -3.36 -7.19 5.20
C ASN A 137 -4.29 -8.31 5.66
N ASN A 138 -3.74 -9.21 6.48
CA ASN A 138 -4.43 -10.39 6.98
C ASN A 138 -5.65 -9.97 7.81
N PHE A 139 -5.66 -8.74 8.35
CA PHE A 139 -6.80 -8.17 9.04
C PHE A 139 -8.07 -8.27 8.19
N ASN A 140 -8.05 -7.78 6.95
CA ASN A 140 -9.26 -7.77 6.11
C ASN A 140 -9.70 -9.18 5.69
N ARG A 141 -8.77 -10.13 5.55
CA ARG A 141 -9.07 -11.52 5.16
C ARG A 141 -9.56 -12.38 6.33
N LEU A 142 -9.13 -12.06 7.55
CA LEU A 142 -9.40 -12.85 8.76
C LEU A 142 -10.48 -12.25 9.65
N LEU A 143 -11.02 -11.07 9.32
CA LEU A 143 -12.16 -10.49 10.01
C LEU A 143 -13.37 -11.43 9.89
N ARG A 144 -13.68 -12.11 10.99
CA ARG A 144 -14.96 -12.80 11.16
C ARG A 144 -16.05 -11.76 11.37
N ALA A 145 -17.25 -12.03 10.87
CA ALA A 145 -18.41 -11.20 11.19
C ALA A 145 -18.56 -11.15 12.72
N PRO A 146 -18.62 -9.96 13.33
CA PRO A 146 -18.73 -9.86 14.77
C PRO A 146 -20.10 -10.38 15.21
N GLY A 147 -20.13 -11.21 16.27
CA GLY A 147 -21.39 -11.67 16.87
C GLY A 147 -22.16 -10.56 17.59
N LYS A 148 -21.47 -9.48 17.96
CA LYS A 148 -22.03 -8.24 18.53
C LYS A 148 -21.22 -7.06 18.00
N TYR A 149 -21.91 -6.05 17.46
CA TYR A 149 -21.28 -4.84 16.96
C TYR A 149 -20.92 -3.89 18.11
N ASN A 150 -19.91 -3.05 17.91
CA ASN A 150 -19.52 -1.98 18.85
C ASN A 150 -19.23 -2.48 20.27
N ARG A 151 -18.51 -3.62 20.38
CA ARG A 151 -18.12 -4.22 21.67
C ARG A 151 -17.26 -3.25 22.49
N PRO A 152 -17.31 -3.33 23.83
CA PRO A 152 -16.34 -2.64 24.68
C PRO A 152 -14.91 -3.07 24.32
N GLN A 153 -13.95 -2.19 24.60
CA GLN A 153 -12.55 -2.36 24.25
C GLN A 153 -11.96 -3.61 24.88
N ALA A 154 -12.32 -3.93 26.14
CA ALA A 154 -11.88 -5.16 26.81
C ALA A 154 -12.36 -6.46 26.11
N GLU A 155 -13.35 -6.36 25.22
CA GLU A 155 -13.93 -7.50 24.52
C GLU A 155 -13.62 -7.51 23.02
N ASP A 156 -13.05 -6.46 22.45
CA ASP A 156 -12.97 -6.32 20.99
C ASP A 156 -11.91 -7.20 20.32
N GLY A 157 -11.03 -7.82 21.11
CA GLY A 157 -9.93 -8.68 20.63
C GLY A 157 -8.78 -7.90 20.01
N ILE A 158 -8.76 -6.57 20.17
CA ILE A 158 -7.74 -5.64 19.71
C ILE A 158 -6.99 -5.06 20.92
N HIS A 159 -7.71 -4.68 21.97
CA HIS A 159 -7.12 -4.13 23.20
C HIS A 159 -6.78 -5.23 24.21
N ASP A 160 -5.74 -4.99 25.00
CA ASP A 160 -5.36 -5.85 26.12
C ASP A 160 -6.42 -5.76 27.24
N PRO A 161 -7.16 -6.84 27.54
CA PRO A 161 -8.20 -6.80 28.55
C PRO A 161 -7.66 -6.70 29.98
N GLU A 162 -6.38 -7.04 30.21
CA GLU A 162 -5.76 -7.00 31.53
C GLU A 162 -5.21 -5.60 31.88
N ASN A 163 -5.22 -4.68 30.94
CA ASN A 163 -4.77 -3.31 31.16
C ASN A 163 -5.87 -2.46 31.81
N ASP A 164 -5.57 -1.85 32.96
CA ASP A 164 -6.47 -0.96 33.72
C ASP A 164 -7.01 0.22 32.88
N GLY A 165 -6.22 0.69 31.91
CA GLY A 165 -6.61 1.74 30.98
C GLY A 165 -7.70 1.29 30.00
N THR A 166 -7.78 0.00 29.64
CA THR A 166 -8.72 -0.52 28.65
C THR A 166 -10.16 -0.40 29.13
N VAL A 167 -10.42 -0.72 30.40
CA VAL A 167 -11.77 -0.61 31.00
C VAL A 167 -12.19 0.83 31.26
N SER A 168 -11.25 1.77 31.25
CA SER A 168 -11.52 3.20 31.43
C SER A 168 -11.98 3.89 30.14
N LEU A 169 -11.84 3.24 28.99
CA LEU A 169 -12.25 3.80 27.70
C LEU A 169 -13.78 3.74 27.53
N GLN A 170 -14.35 4.80 26.95
CA GLN A 170 -15.78 4.83 26.65
C GLN A 170 -16.14 3.75 25.61
N PRO A 171 -17.10 2.85 25.88
CA PRO A 171 -17.50 1.83 24.92
C PRO A 171 -18.05 2.44 23.62
N PRO A 172 -17.70 1.89 22.44
CA PRO A 172 -18.19 2.40 21.15
C PRO A 172 -19.72 2.42 21.06
N ALA A 173 -20.42 1.42 21.63
CA ALA A 173 -21.89 1.38 21.64
C ALA A 173 -22.50 2.61 22.34
N ALA A 174 -21.89 3.07 23.44
CA ALA A 174 -22.32 4.26 24.15
C ALA A 174 -21.95 5.54 23.38
N ALA A 175 -20.73 5.61 22.84
CA ALA A 175 -20.27 6.76 22.06
C ALA A 175 -21.11 6.99 20.80
N PHE A 176 -21.62 5.91 20.18
CA PHE A 176 -22.37 5.99 18.93
C PHE A 176 -23.89 6.04 19.13
N ASP A 177 -24.39 6.07 20.37
CA ASP A 177 -25.82 5.95 20.67
C ASP A 177 -26.66 7.02 19.97
N SER A 178 -26.21 8.28 20.04
CA SER A 178 -26.88 9.44 19.43
C SER A 178 -26.74 9.56 17.90
N LEU A 179 -25.91 8.70 17.28
CA LEU A 179 -25.62 8.76 15.86
C LEU A 179 -26.68 8.03 15.03
N VAL A 180 -26.83 8.48 13.80
CA VAL A 180 -27.79 7.90 12.86
C VAL A 180 -27.38 6.47 12.54
N LYS A 181 -28.34 5.53 12.60
CA LYS A 181 -28.07 4.11 12.39
C LYS A 181 -28.21 3.71 10.92
N ASN A 182 -27.48 2.67 10.52
CA ASN A 182 -27.68 1.97 9.24
C ASN A 182 -27.58 0.44 9.40
N GLY A 183 -27.83 -0.29 8.32
CA GLY A 183 -27.74 -1.76 8.27
C GLY A 183 -26.35 -2.31 7.94
N TYR A 184 -25.31 -1.48 7.98
CA TYR A 184 -24.02 -1.75 7.36
C TYR A 184 -22.87 -1.54 8.35
N GLY A 185 -21.77 -2.25 8.16
CA GLY A 185 -20.57 -2.10 8.99
C GLY A 185 -20.82 -2.08 10.50
N ASN A 186 -20.52 -0.96 11.14
CA ASN A 186 -20.69 -0.76 12.59
C ASN A 186 -22.09 -0.22 12.99
N HIS A 187 -23.06 -0.28 12.08
CA HIS A 187 -24.42 0.24 12.25
C HIS A 187 -24.53 1.76 12.46
N VAL A 188 -23.52 2.51 12.02
CA VAL A 188 -23.52 3.98 12.04
C VAL A 188 -23.48 4.51 10.61
N ASP A 189 -24.43 5.37 10.27
CA ASP A 189 -24.35 6.20 9.08
C ASP A 189 -23.54 7.45 9.39
N TRP A 190 -22.23 7.34 9.22
CA TRP A 190 -21.29 8.43 9.48
C TRP A 190 -21.57 9.67 8.63
N VAL A 191 -21.94 9.48 7.35
CA VAL A 191 -22.21 10.59 6.43
C VAL A 191 -23.49 11.31 6.81
N LYS A 192 -24.56 10.56 7.10
CA LYS A 192 -25.83 11.16 7.52
C LYS A 192 -25.71 11.82 8.89
N SER A 193 -25.00 11.20 9.83
CA SER A 193 -24.73 11.78 11.16
C SER A 193 -23.97 13.11 11.05
N LEU A 194 -23.06 13.22 10.09
CA LEU A 194 -22.37 14.47 9.81
C LEU A 194 -23.27 15.55 9.21
N ASN A 195 -24.09 15.18 8.23
CA ASN A 195 -25.01 16.12 7.59
C ASN A 195 -26.12 16.60 8.53
N GLU A 196 -26.43 15.84 9.58
CA GLU A 196 -27.39 16.19 10.63
C GLU A 196 -26.73 16.82 11.87
N ASP A 197 -25.45 17.24 11.75
CA ASP A 197 -24.66 17.88 12.81
C ASP A 197 -24.61 17.08 14.13
N LYS A 198 -24.81 15.75 14.08
CA LYS A 198 -24.65 14.85 15.23
C LYS A 198 -23.18 14.66 15.62
N ILE A 199 -22.28 15.04 14.72
CA ILE A 199 -20.84 15.01 14.94
C ILE A 199 -20.26 16.34 14.50
N ASN A 200 -19.47 16.97 15.37
CA ASN A 200 -18.78 18.23 15.08
C ASN A 200 -17.26 18.05 15.26
N PRO A 201 -16.56 17.58 14.23
CA PRO A 201 -15.12 17.35 14.31
C PRO A 201 -14.36 18.66 14.38
N ARG A 202 -13.28 18.66 15.14
CA ARG A 202 -12.29 19.73 15.08
C ARG A 202 -11.40 19.51 13.86
N PHE A 203 -11.16 20.58 13.10
CA PHE A 203 -10.33 20.51 11.88
C PHE A 203 -8.86 20.80 12.13
N ASP A 204 -8.55 21.55 13.19
CA ASP A 204 -7.19 21.80 13.62
C ASP A 204 -7.04 21.54 15.13
N ARG A 205 -5.84 21.09 15.49
CA ARG A 205 -5.49 20.77 16.88
C ARG A 205 -5.33 22.04 17.72
N ASN A 206 -4.84 23.11 17.13
CA ASN A 206 -4.46 24.36 17.80
C ASN A 206 -5.44 25.50 17.52
N ASP A 207 -5.97 25.59 16.31
CA ASP A 207 -6.96 26.62 15.93
C ASP A 207 -8.39 26.06 16.01
N PRO A 208 -9.20 26.49 16.99
CA PRO A 208 -10.59 26.05 17.10
C PRO A 208 -11.49 26.58 15.97
N ASN A 209 -11.06 27.62 15.24
CA ASN A 209 -11.83 28.27 14.18
C ASN A 209 -11.36 27.85 12.78
N ALA A 210 -10.39 26.95 12.68
CA ALA A 210 -9.93 26.43 11.41
C ALA A 210 -11.09 25.81 10.62
N LYS A 211 -11.19 26.17 9.34
CA LYS A 211 -12.24 25.67 8.45
C LYS A 211 -11.71 24.49 7.64
N PRO A 212 -12.55 23.49 7.36
CA PRO A 212 -12.14 22.36 6.54
C PRO A 212 -11.95 22.78 5.09
N MET A 213 -10.91 22.23 4.47
CA MET A 213 -10.79 22.23 3.02
C MET A 213 -11.64 21.09 2.45
N VAL A 214 -12.94 21.33 2.29
CA VAL A 214 -13.85 20.36 1.70
C VAL A 214 -13.84 20.48 0.19
N MET A 215 -13.55 19.39 -0.51
CA MET A 215 -13.61 19.33 -1.95
C MET A 215 -14.87 18.60 -2.41
N ASP A 216 -15.84 19.34 -2.95
CA ASP A 216 -17.11 18.78 -3.42
C ASP A 216 -17.00 18.30 -4.88
N LEU A 217 -16.35 17.15 -5.08
CA LEU A 217 -16.27 16.51 -6.39
C LEU A 217 -16.39 14.98 -6.31
N ASN A 218 -17.06 14.41 -7.31
CA ASN A 218 -17.19 12.97 -7.46
C ASN A 218 -16.27 12.47 -8.55
N ILE A 219 -15.34 11.56 -8.20
CA ILE A 219 -14.62 10.76 -9.19
C ILE A 219 -15.45 9.53 -9.50
N VAL A 220 -15.80 9.38 -10.77
CA VAL A 220 -16.45 8.17 -11.27
C VAL A 220 -15.39 7.26 -11.87
N ARG A 221 -15.34 6.02 -11.40
CA ARG A 221 -14.54 4.96 -12.00
C ARG A 221 -15.44 3.99 -12.74
N GLU A 222 -15.30 4.02 -14.05
CA GLU A 222 -15.94 3.04 -14.91
C GLU A 222 -15.38 1.64 -14.66
N VAL A 223 -16.28 0.67 -14.49
CA VAL A 223 -15.93 -0.72 -14.27
C VAL A 223 -16.25 -1.53 -15.52
N LYS A 224 -15.37 -2.45 -15.91
CA LYS A 224 -15.67 -3.38 -17.00
C LYS A 224 -16.58 -4.49 -16.45
N GLY A 225 -17.76 -4.68 -17.04
CA GLY A 225 -18.72 -5.71 -16.64
C GLY A 225 -20.13 -5.18 -16.37
N SER A 226 -20.96 -5.99 -15.71
CA SER A 226 -22.38 -5.72 -15.44
C SER A 226 -22.63 -4.91 -14.16
N MET A 227 -21.66 -4.84 -13.25
CA MET A 227 -21.76 -4.05 -12.03
C MET A 227 -21.81 -2.56 -12.36
N PRO A 228 -22.56 -1.73 -11.61
CA PRO A 228 -22.56 -0.28 -11.77
C PRO A 228 -21.15 0.33 -11.66
N ASP A 229 -20.99 1.57 -12.13
CA ASP A 229 -19.73 2.28 -11.96
C ASP A 229 -19.54 2.71 -10.50
N VAL A 230 -18.27 2.83 -10.10
CA VAL A 230 -17.90 3.18 -8.74
C VAL A 230 -17.81 4.69 -8.60
N VAL A 231 -18.43 5.24 -7.55
CA VAL A 231 -18.33 6.66 -7.23
C VAL A 231 -17.47 6.84 -5.99
N TYR A 232 -16.45 7.68 -6.12
CA TYR A 232 -15.68 8.18 -5.00
C TYR A 232 -16.01 9.66 -4.77
N PRO A 233 -16.71 10.01 -3.69
CA PRO A 233 -17.05 11.39 -3.41
C PRO A 233 -16.00 12.04 -2.49
N HIS A 234 -15.28 13.04 -2.97
CA HIS A 234 -14.26 13.72 -2.18
C HIS A 234 -14.86 14.45 -0.98
N LYS A 235 -16.10 14.95 -1.08
CA LYS A 235 -16.73 15.74 -0.02
C LYS A 235 -16.70 15.00 1.32
N GLN A 236 -17.26 13.79 1.34
CA GLN A 236 -17.37 12.98 2.56
C GLN A 236 -16.00 12.49 3.07
N HIS A 237 -15.00 12.39 2.20
CA HIS A 237 -13.64 12.02 2.61
C HIS A 237 -12.87 13.22 3.16
N THR A 238 -12.99 14.39 2.53
CA THR A 238 -12.29 15.64 2.91
C THR A 238 -12.98 16.41 4.03
N GLN A 239 -14.20 16.01 4.41
CA GLN A 239 -14.85 16.54 5.60
C GLN A 239 -14.09 16.15 6.88
N TRP A 240 -13.42 15.00 6.93
CA TRP A 240 -12.71 14.53 8.14
C TRP A 240 -11.23 14.24 7.92
N LEU A 241 -10.82 14.05 6.66
CA LEU A 241 -9.46 13.67 6.31
C LEU A 241 -8.78 14.80 5.54
N ASP A 242 -7.49 14.94 5.76
CA ASP A 242 -6.64 15.82 4.99
C ASP A 242 -6.25 15.19 3.66
N CYS A 243 -5.93 16.01 2.66
CA CYS A 243 -5.43 15.55 1.36
C CYS A 243 -4.20 14.63 1.51
N SER A 244 -3.34 14.88 2.49
CA SER A 244 -2.14 14.08 2.75
C SER A 244 -2.45 12.65 3.23
N ASN A 245 -3.66 12.39 3.74
CA ASN A 245 -4.05 11.02 4.10
C ASN A 245 -4.16 10.12 2.87
N CYS A 246 -4.34 10.69 1.69
CA CYS A 246 -4.58 9.98 0.43
C CYS A 246 -3.47 10.19 -0.59
N HIS A 247 -3.00 11.43 -0.74
CA HIS A 247 -2.08 11.83 -1.80
C HIS A 247 -0.67 12.13 -1.29
N PRO A 248 0.37 11.79 -2.08
CA PRO A 248 0.35 10.98 -3.31
C PRO A 248 0.43 9.46 -3.05
N ALA A 249 0.60 9.04 -1.78
CA ALA A 249 1.01 7.69 -1.43
C ALA A 249 0.00 6.60 -1.82
N ILE A 250 -1.29 6.82 -1.55
CA ILE A 250 -2.34 5.85 -1.88
C ILE A 250 -2.83 6.12 -3.30
N PHE A 251 -3.10 7.38 -3.61
CA PHE A 251 -3.59 7.83 -4.91
C PHE A 251 -2.68 8.92 -5.46
N VAL A 252 -2.37 8.86 -6.74
CA VAL A 252 -1.68 9.96 -7.45
C VAL A 252 -2.75 10.94 -7.93
N PRO A 253 -2.65 12.26 -7.66
CA PRO A 253 -3.64 13.25 -8.09
C PRO A 253 -3.52 13.56 -9.60
N GLN A 254 -3.54 12.52 -10.43
CA GLN A 254 -3.40 12.60 -11.88
C GLN A 254 -4.38 11.62 -12.54
N LYS A 255 -5.07 12.11 -13.58
CA LYS A 255 -6.02 11.31 -14.35
C LYS A 255 -5.32 10.09 -14.95
N GLY A 256 -5.89 8.90 -14.74
CA GLY A 256 -5.37 7.64 -15.28
C GLY A 256 -4.16 7.05 -14.56
N ALA A 257 -3.53 7.77 -13.62
CA ALA A 257 -2.35 7.28 -12.90
C ALA A 257 -2.65 6.20 -11.86
N ASN A 258 -3.91 6.04 -11.46
CA ASN A 258 -4.32 5.09 -10.43
C ASN A 258 -4.92 3.82 -11.02
N GLN A 259 -4.16 2.73 -10.97
CA GLN A 259 -4.69 1.39 -11.23
C GLN A 259 -5.33 0.83 -9.95
N ILE A 260 -6.60 0.47 -10.05
CA ILE A 260 -7.40 -0.05 -8.94
C ILE A 260 -8.10 -1.32 -9.44
N SER A 261 -8.02 -2.39 -8.64
CA SER A 261 -8.70 -3.65 -8.89
C SER A 261 -9.33 -4.17 -7.58
N MET A 262 -10.34 -5.03 -7.68
CA MET A 262 -10.91 -5.66 -6.48
C MET A 262 -9.87 -6.50 -5.73
N ALA A 263 -8.94 -7.15 -6.45
CA ALA A 263 -7.84 -7.88 -5.82
C ALA A 263 -6.96 -6.94 -4.97
N ALA A 264 -6.57 -5.78 -5.50
CA ALA A 264 -5.79 -4.80 -4.76
C ALA A 264 -6.54 -4.28 -3.52
N ILE A 265 -7.86 -4.04 -3.65
CA ILE A 265 -8.72 -3.61 -2.53
C ILE A 265 -8.75 -4.69 -1.43
N LEU A 266 -8.97 -5.95 -1.78
CA LEU A 266 -9.00 -7.04 -0.81
C LEU A 266 -7.64 -7.26 -0.12
N LEU A 267 -6.55 -6.93 -0.80
CA LEU A 267 -5.19 -6.94 -0.24
C LEU A 267 -4.87 -5.72 0.65
N GLY A 268 -5.82 -4.81 0.84
CA GLY A 268 -5.65 -3.61 1.66
C GLY A 268 -4.96 -2.45 0.97
N GLN A 269 -4.93 -2.45 -0.37
CA GLN A 269 -4.36 -1.36 -1.17
C GLN A 269 -5.47 -0.46 -1.74
N LYS A 270 -5.10 0.77 -2.14
CA LYS A 270 -6.04 1.75 -2.72
C LYS A 270 -7.23 1.97 -1.78
N CYS A 271 -8.46 1.75 -2.25
CA CYS A 271 -9.66 1.89 -1.41
C CYS A 271 -9.63 0.94 -0.19
N GLY A 272 -8.96 -0.22 -0.30
CA GLY A 272 -8.82 -1.19 0.77
C GLY A 272 -7.95 -0.75 1.94
N VAL A 273 -7.22 0.37 1.82
CA VAL A 273 -6.49 0.96 2.95
C VAL A 273 -7.47 1.37 4.06
N CYS A 274 -8.66 1.86 3.67
CA CYS A 274 -9.67 2.36 4.58
C CYS A 274 -10.92 1.45 4.65
N HIS A 275 -11.43 0.96 3.51
CA HIS A 275 -12.62 0.11 3.49
C HIS A 275 -12.35 -1.26 4.11
N GLY A 276 -13.19 -1.67 5.06
CA GLY A 276 -13.02 -2.87 5.87
C GLY A 276 -12.31 -2.66 7.20
N LYS A 277 -11.75 -1.47 7.46
CA LYS A 277 -11.10 -1.13 8.74
C LYS A 277 -11.68 0.12 9.37
N VAL A 278 -11.67 1.21 8.60
CA VAL A 278 -12.08 2.54 9.01
C VAL A 278 -13.47 2.86 8.43
N ALA A 279 -13.69 2.44 7.19
CA ALA A 279 -14.96 2.58 6.49
C ALA A 279 -15.69 1.23 6.37
N PHE A 280 -16.90 1.28 5.81
CA PHE A 280 -17.79 0.12 5.66
C PHE A 280 -17.10 -1.10 5.00
N PRO A 281 -17.59 -2.33 5.28
CA PRO A 281 -17.02 -3.57 4.76
C PRO A 281 -17.01 -3.65 3.23
N VAL A 282 -15.94 -4.22 2.67
CA VAL A 282 -15.78 -4.40 1.21
C VAL A 282 -16.84 -5.34 0.60
N ALA A 283 -17.49 -6.18 1.41
CA ALA A 283 -18.56 -7.07 0.98
C ALA A 283 -19.84 -6.33 0.53
N GLU A 284 -19.99 -5.05 0.86
CA GLU A 284 -21.18 -4.26 0.53
C GLU A 284 -21.05 -3.63 -0.87
N CYS A 285 -21.10 -4.47 -1.90
CA CYS A 285 -20.77 -4.08 -3.28
C CYS A 285 -21.48 -2.80 -3.76
N ARG A 286 -22.78 -2.63 -3.43
CA ARG A 286 -23.61 -1.50 -3.88
C ARG A 286 -23.22 -0.15 -3.25
N ARG A 287 -22.48 -0.14 -2.14
CA ARG A 287 -21.99 1.10 -1.52
C ARG A 287 -20.91 1.76 -2.37
N CYS A 288 -20.06 0.95 -3.01
CA CYS A 288 -19.07 1.42 -3.96
C CYS A 288 -19.67 1.59 -5.37
N HIS A 289 -20.37 0.56 -5.85
CA HIS A 289 -20.98 0.50 -7.17
C HIS A 289 -22.36 1.18 -7.18
N SER A 290 -22.34 2.50 -7.03
CA SER A 290 -23.53 3.33 -6.79
C SER A 290 -24.03 4.08 -8.02
N LYS A 291 -23.22 4.23 -9.08
CA LYS A 291 -23.66 4.90 -10.31
C LYS A 291 -24.07 3.89 -11.36
N SER A 292 -25.36 3.82 -11.66
CA SER A 292 -25.89 2.98 -12.73
C SER A 292 -25.19 3.28 -14.06
N LYS A 293 -24.90 2.23 -14.82
CA LYS A 293 -24.44 2.37 -16.19
C LYS A 293 -25.58 2.88 -17.06
N ALA A 294 -25.27 3.74 -18.02
CA ALA A 294 -26.22 4.06 -19.07
C ALA A 294 -26.56 2.77 -19.83
N LEU A 295 -27.85 2.49 -20.03
CA LEU A 295 -28.26 1.41 -20.92
C LEU A 295 -27.73 1.74 -22.32
N PRO A 296 -27.19 0.75 -23.06
CA PRO A 296 -26.85 0.98 -24.47
C PRO A 296 -28.12 1.47 -25.19
N ALA A 297 -27.97 2.51 -26.00
CA ALA A 297 -29.07 3.25 -26.65
C ALA A 297 -30.01 2.41 -27.54
N ASN A 298 -29.79 1.09 -27.67
CA ASN A 298 -30.55 0.19 -28.52
C ASN A 298 -31.51 -0.74 -27.75
N ALA A 299 -31.72 -0.54 -26.45
CA ALA A 299 -32.71 -1.33 -25.69
C ALA A 299 -34.15 -0.76 -25.75
N ALA A 300 -34.36 0.38 -26.43
CA ALA A 300 -35.67 1.00 -26.63
C ALA A 300 -36.13 0.84 -28.09
N ALA A 301 -36.26 -0.40 -28.55
CA ALA A 301 -37.06 -0.73 -29.73
C ALA A 301 -37.32 -2.23 -29.79
N LYS A 302 -38.40 -2.68 -29.14
CA LYS A 302 -39.16 -3.80 -29.66
C LYS A 302 -40.65 -3.52 -29.39
N PRO A 303 -41.50 -3.56 -30.42
CA PRO A 303 -42.93 -3.26 -30.31
C PRO A 303 -43.65 -4.25 -29.39
#